data_AF-A0A0G1C7A5-F1
#
_entry.id   AF-A0A0G1C7A5-F1
#
_cell.length_a   1.000
_cell.length_b   1.000
_cell.length_c   1.000
_cell.angle_alpha   90.00
_cell.angle_beta   90.00
_cell.angle_gamma   90.00
#
_symmetry.space_group_name_H-M   'P 1'
#
loop_
_entity.id
_entity.type
_entity.pdbx_description
1 polymer ?
#
loop_
_entity_poly.entity_id
_entity_poly.type
_entity_poly.pdbx_seq_one_letter_code
_entity_poly.pdbx_strand_id
1 'polypeptide(L)'
;MYIDSGLVKKYESFSDLRKKVEEEKILKIKNRLDKNPSPTTTESILGAFLEMYQPQVFPFIPVLIEKGYLVEPSSGFCGKYQECQALNGMFPIDDTIINRLLKIKVKVFKSTRSKSIKFWPESADLKKISDKYEEIVEVLPNRN
;
A
#
# COMPACT_ATOMS: atom_id res chain seq x y z
N MET A 1 -30.37 -18.79 -0.83
CA MET A 1 -29.26 -17.86 -0.54
C MET A 1 -28.79 -17.30 -1.89
N TYR A 2 -29.17 -16.06 -2.22
CA TYR A 2 -28.78 -15.44 -3.48
C TYR A 2 -27.35 -14.92 -3.33
N ILE A 3 -26.42 -15.49 -4.08
CA ILE A 3 -25.06 -14.97 -4.20
C ILE A 3 -25.10 -13.91 -5.30
N ASP A 4 -24.77 -12.67 -4.96
CA ASP A 4 -24.62 -11.59 -5.95
C ASP A 4 -23.45 -11.92 -6.87
N SER A 5 -23.75 -12.29 -8.11
CA SER A 5 -22.76 -12.66 -9.12
C SER A 5 -21.82 -11.51 -9.49
N GLY A 6 -22.23 -10.26 -9.28
CA GLY A 6 -21.38 -9.08 -9.46
C GLY A 6 -20.32 -8.96 -8.36
N LEU A 7 -20.71 -9.23 -7.11
CA LEU A 7 -19.79 -9.23 -5.97
C LEU A 7 -18.72 -10.33 -6.11
N VAL A 8 -19.13 -11.53 -6.55
CA VAL A 8 -18.21 -12.65 -6.80
C VAL A 8 -17.19 -12.30 -7.89
N LYS A 9 -17.65 -11.82 -9.04
CA LYS A 9 -16.76 -11.40 -10.14
C LYS A 9 -15.78 -10.31 -9.71
N LYS A 10 -16.25 -9.34 -8.92
CA LYS A 10 -15.37 -8.29 -8.37
C LYS A 10 -14.29 -8.91 -7.48
N TYR A 11 -14.67 -9.80 -6.56
CA TYR A 11 -13.72 -10.47 -5.68
C TYR A 11 -12.68 -11.29 -6.46
N GLU A 12 -13.12 -12.09 -7.43
CA GLU A 12 -12.23 -12.87 -8.32
C GLU A 12 -11.24 -11.97 -9.07
N SER A 13 -11.70 -10.83 -9.60
CA SER A 13 -10.82 -9.89 -10.31
C SER A 13 -9.72 -9.32 -9.41
N PHE A 14 -10.02 -9.04 -8.14
CA PHE A 14 -9.01 -8.62 -7.16
C PHE A 14 -8.09 -9.76 -6.75
N SER A 15 -8.62 -10.98 -6.63
CA SER A 15 -7.82 -12.20 -6.40
C SER A 15 -6.73 -12.34 -7.45
N ASP A 16 -7.13 -12.27 -8.72
CA ASP A 16 -6.23 -12.46 -9.87
C ASP A 16 -5.19 -11.34 -9.94
N LEU A 17 -5.63 -10.09 -9.74
CA LEU A 17 -4.71 -8.95 -9.72
C LEU A 17 -3.68 -9.08 -8.59
N ARG A 18 -4.13 -9.43 -7.38
CA ARG A 18 -3.23 -9.62 -6.23
C ARG A 18 -2.22 -10.72 -6.49
N LYS A 19 -2.65 -11.85 -7.06
CA LYS A 19 -1.76 -12.96 -7.39
C LYS A 19 -0.66 -12.52 -8.35
N LYS A 20 -1.03 -11.82 -9.43
CA LYS A 20 -0.07 -11.28 -10.41
C LYS A 20 0.93 -10.33 -9.76
N VAL A 21 0.44 -9.41 -8.91
CA VAL A 21 1.27 -8.46 -8.17
C VAL A 21 2.26 -9.17 -7.23
N GLU A 22 1.80 -10.20 -6.52
CA GLU A 22 2.65 -10.96 -5.60
C GLU A 22 3.74 -11.76 -6.36
N GLU A 23 3.37 -12.39 -7.47
CA GLU A 23 4.31 -13.10 -8.34
C GLU A 23 5.39 -12.16 -8.91
N GLU A 24 5.00 -10.98 -9.38
CA GLU A 24 5.92 -9.95 -9.86
C GLU A 24 6.87 -9.49 -8.75
N LYS A 25 6.34 -9.23 -7.55
CA LYS A 25 7.13 -8.83 -6.38
C LYS A 25 8.16 -9.90 -6.01
N ILE A 26 7.75 -11.17 -5.93
CA ILE A 26 8.66 -12.29 -5.64
C ILE A 26 9.78 -12.38 -6.68
N LEU A 27 9.45 -12.22 -7.97
CA LEU A 27 10.43 -12.25 -9.04
C LEU A 27 11.45 -11.10 -8.92
N LYS A 28 10.98 -9.88 -8.60
CA LYS A 28 11.83 -8.71 -8.37
C LYS A 28 12.78 -8.92 -7.18
N ILE A 29 12.27 -9.46 -6.07
CA ILE A 29 13.11 -9.77 -4.88
C ILE A 29 14.18 -10.81 -5.23
N LYS A 30 13.82 -11.90 -5.94
CA LYS A 30 14.81 -12.91 -6.38
C LYS A 30 15.91 -12.27 -7.23
N ASN A 31 15.53 -11.51 -8.24
CA ASN A 31 16.47 -10.79 -9.09
C ASN A 31 17.37 -9.81 -8.31
N ARG A 32 16.82 -9.13 -7.30
CA ARG A 32 17.57 -8.24 -6.40
C ARG A 32 18.62 -9.02 -5.61
N LEU A 33 18.23 -10.13 -4.99
CA LEU A 33 19.15 -10.97 -4.21
C LEU A 33 20.26 -11.59 -5.06
N ASP A 34 19.95 -11.99 -6.30
CA ASP A 34 20.93 -12.58 -7.21
C ASP A 34 21.96 -11.56 -7.73
N LYS A 35 21.52 -10.31 -7.99
CA LYS A 35 22.35 -9.29 -8.65
C LYS A 35 23.03 -8.31 -7.68
N ASN A 36 22.32 -7.90 -6.63
CA ASN A 36 22.80 -6.92 -5.66
C ASN A 36 22.06 -7.10 -4.32
N PRO A 37 22.51 -8.04 -3.47
CA PRO A 37 21.88 -8.35 -2.19
C PRO A 37 22.17 -7.30 -1.10
N SER A 38 23.02 -6.31 -1.36
CA SER A 38 23.39 -5.30 -0.37
C SER A 38 22.36 -4.17 -0.34
N PRO A 39 21.77 -3.85 0.83
CA PRO A 39 20.81 -2.75 0.93
C PRO A 39 21.51 -1.41 0.70
N THR A 40 20.81 -0.50 0.04
CA THR A 40 21.18 0.92 0.00
C THR A 40 21.03 1.57 1.38
N THR A 41 21.52 2.79 1.56
CA THR A 41 21.31 3.56 2.80
C THR A 41 19.82 3.72 3.12
N THR A 42 19.00 4.05 2.12
CA THR A 42 17.54 4.17 2.27
C THR A 42 16.91 2.84 2.68
N GLU A 43 17.28 1.75 2.02
CA GLU A 43 16.76 0.40 2.36
C GLU A 43 17.20 -0.06 3.75
N SER A 44 18.40 0.34 4.18
CA SER A 44 18.92 0.07 5.52
C SER A 44 18.12 0.81 6.59
N ILE A 45 17.74 2.06 6.32
CA ILE A 45 16.87 2.86 7.21
C ILE A 45 15.46 2.23 7.28
N LEU A 46 14.93 1.78 6.14
CA LEU A 46 13.62 1.12 6.08
C LEU A 46 13.61 -0.29 6.68
N GLY A 47 14.78 -0.94 6.79
CA GLY A 47 14.88 -2.36 7.12
C GLY A 47 14.29 -3.26 6.04
N ALA A 48 14.23 -2.80 4.79
CA ALA A 48 13.61 -3.52 3.67
C ALA A 48 14.15 -3.08 2.31
N PHE A 49 14.25 -4.03 1.36
CA PHE A 49 14.51 -3.70 -0.04
C PHE A 49 13.29 -3.01 -0.66
N LEU A 50 13.55 -2.12 -1.60
CA LEU A 50 12.51 -1.42 -2.35
C LEU A 50 11.59 -2.39 -3.13
N GLU A 51 12.14 -3.50 -3.61
CA GLU A 51 11.39 -4.56 -4.29
C GLU A 51 10.43 -5.33 -3.37
N MET A 52 10.52 -5.15 -2.05
CA MET A 52 9.58 -5.75 -1.09
C MET A 52 8.22 -5.04 -1.06
N TYR A 53 8.11 -3.85 -1.64
CA TYR A 53 6.86 -3.13 -1.78
C TYR A 53 6.11 -3.57 -3.05
N GLN A 54 4.78 -3.61 -2.98
CA GLN A 54 3.97 -3.94 -4.16
C GLN A 54 4.03 -2.81 -5.20
N PRO A 55 3.91 -3.12 -6.52
CA PRO A 55 4.15 -2.16 -7.61
C PRO A 55 3.28 -0.90 -7.57
N GLN A 56 2.04 -1.00 -7.06
CA GLN A 56 1.14 0.15 -6.93
C GLN A 56 1.44 1.06 -5.73
N VAL A 57 2.29 0.62 -4.80
CA VAL A 57 2.72 1.39 -3.63
C VAL A 57 4.13 1.93 -3.82
N PHE A 58 4.98 1.15 -4.49
CA PHE A 58 6.40 1.40 -4.69
C PHE A 58 6.75 2.84 -5.13
N PRO A 59 6.06 3.47 -6.11
CA PRO A 59 6.38 4.82 -6.57
C PRO A 59 6.31 5.89 -5.48
N PHE A 60 5.52 5.65 -4.43
CA PHE A 60 5.26 6.61 -3.37
C PHE A 60 6.16 6.43 -2.14
N ILE A 61 6.91 5.32 -2.06
CA ILE A 61 7.80 5.05 -0.93
C ILE A 61 8.86 6.14 -0.77
N PRO A 62 9.60 6.58 -1.81
CA PRO A 62 10.55 7.68 -1.69
C PRO A 62 9.90 8.98 -1.19
N VAL A 63 8.74 9.33 -1.74
CA VAL A 63 8.00 10.56 -1.37
C VAL A 63 7.55 10.52 0.09
N LEU A 64 7.09 9.37 0.59
CA LEU A 64 6.68 9.20 1.97
C LEU A 64 7.87 9.31 2.93
N ILE A 65 9.03 8.77 2.55
CA ILE A 65 10.28 8.89 3.33
C ILE A 65 10.74 10.35 3.38
N GLU A 66 10.73 11.04 2.25
CA GLU A 66 11.07 12.47 2.17
C GLU A 66 10.14 13.34 3.01
N LYS A 67 8.87 12.93 3.17
CA LYS A 67 7.90 13.56 4.07
C LYS A 67 8.07 13.16 5.55
N GLY A 68 9.02 12.30 5.89
CA GLY A 68 9.29 11.88 7.27
C GLY A 68 8.40 10.74 7.78
N TYR A 69 7.86 9.90 6.88
CA TYR A 69 7.09 8.72 7.23
C TYR A 69 7.90 7.43 7.11
N LEU A 70 7.69 6.51 8.07
CA LEU A 70 8.17 5.14 7.99
C LEU A 70 7.03 4.25 7.48
N VAL A 71 7.22 3.68 6.29
CA VAL A 71 6.25 2.81 5.63
C VAL A 71 6.75 1.37 5.72
N GLU A 72 5.85 0.44 5.94
CA GLU A 72 6.17 -0.99 6.02
C GLU A 72 5.98 -1.68 4.65
N PRO A 73 6.82 -2.67 4.30
CA PRO A 73 6.64 -3.51 3.11
C PRO A 73 5.34 -4.33 3.11
N SER A 74 4.65 -4.41 4.26
CA SER A 74 3.32 -5.00 4.40
C SER A 74 2.22 -4.17 3.72
N SER A 75 2.54 -2.99 3.20
CA SER A 75 1.62 -2.12 2.45
C SER A 75 1.22 -2.71 1.10
N GLY A 76 0.01 -2.37 0.63
CA GLY A 76 -0.62 -2.95 -0.57
C GLY A 76 -1.88 -3.73 -0.21
N PHE A 77 -2.09 -4.88 -0.85
CA PHE A 77 -3.26 -5.75 -0.61
C PHE A 77 -3.36 -6.25 0.86
N CYS A 78 -4.55 -6.14 1.47
CA CYS A 78 -4.82 -6.47 2.87
C CYS A 78 -5.01 -7.98 3.15
N GLY A 79 -4.05 -8.84 2.77
CA GLY A 79 -4.10 -10.27 3.07
C GLY A 79 -5.42 -10.91 2.59
N LYS A 80 -6.22 -11.51 3.48
CA LYS A 80 -7.47 -12.20 3.11
C LYS A 80 -8.55 -11.31 2.46
N TYR A 81 -8.48 -9.99 2.64
CA TYR A 81 -9.39 -9.03 2.02
C TYR A 81 -8.75 -8.52 0.73
N GLN A 82 -9.02 -9.23 -0.37
CA GLN A 82 -8.31 -9.06 -1.65
C GLN A 82 -8.58 -7.71 -2.31
N GLU A 83 -9.72 -7.10 -2.03
CA GLU A 83 -10.09 -5.78 -2.50
C GLU A 83 -9.50 -4.66 -1.62
N CYS A 84 -9.15 -4.93 -0.38
CA CYS A 84 -8.67 -3.90 0.54
C CYS A 84 -7.21 -3.54 0.22
N GLN A 85 -6.92 -2.24 0.28
CA GLN A 85 -5.59 -1.67 0.21
C GLN A 85 -5.22 -1.02 1.55
N ALA A 86 -3.95 -1.11 1.93
CA ALA A 86 -3.42 -0.53 3.15
C ALA A 86 -2.04 0.11 2.92
N LEU A 87 -1.86 1.31 3.44
CA LEU A 87 -0.55 1.89 3.73
C LEU A 87 -0.28 1.68 5.22
N ASN A 88 0.67 0.78 5.52
CA ASN A 88 1.03 0.38 6.88
C ASN A 88 2.33 1.06 7.31
N GLY A 89 2.41 1.40 8.59
CA GLY A 89 3.60 2.02 9.16
C GLY A 89 3.30 2.94 10.33
N MET A 90 4.25 3.83 10.60
CA MET A 90 4.16 4.80 11.67
C MET A 90 3.67 6.14 11.11
N PHE A 91 2.34 6.33 11.16
CA PHE A 91 1.71 7.59 10.73
C PHE A 91 1.21 8.38 11.94
N PRO A 92 1.80 9.54 12.28
CA PRO A 92 1.28 10.37 13.36
C PRO A 92 0.15 11.26 12.82
N ILE A 93 -0.99 10.61 12.57
CA ILE A 93 -2.22 11.20 12.02
C ILE A 93 -3.10 11.76 13.15
N ASP A 94 -3.41 13.06 13.09
CA ASP A 94 -4.38 13.76 13.94
C ASP A 94 -5.78 13.78 13.30
N ASP A 95 -6.75 14.36 14.00
CA ASP A 95 -8.13 14.41 13.53
C ASP A 95 -8.31 15.28 12.28
N THR A 96 -7.46 16.29 12.07
CA THR A 96 -7.45 17.12 10.86
C THR A 96 -7.10 16.29 9.63
N ILE A 97 -6.03 15.49 9.71
CA ILE A 97 -5.61 14.61 8.62
C ILE A 97 -6.63 13.48 8.43
N ILE A 98 -7.18 12.90 9.51
CA ILE A 98 -8.27 11.91 9.41
C ILE A 98 -9.45 12.47 8.62
N ASN A 99 -9.90 13.69 8.94
CA ASN A 99 -11.01 14.32 8.23
C ASN A 99 -10.72 14.56 6.76
N ARG A 100 -9.47 14.92 6.40
CA ARG A 100 -9.05 15.06 4.99
C ARG A 100 -9.06 13.71 4.26
N LEU A 101 -8.54 12.65 4.89
CA LEU A 101 -8.55 11.29 4.32
C LEU A 101 -9.99 10.76 4.15
N LEU A 102 -10.88 11.03 5.11
CA LEU A 102 -12.29 10.61 5.01
C LEU A 102 -13.01 11.24 3.82
N LYS A 103 -12.70 12.51 3.47
CA LYS A 103 -13.28 13.19 2.30
C LYS A 103 -12.93 12.48 0.98
N ILE A 104 -11.78 11.80 0.91
CA ILE A 104 -11.37 11.00 -0.25
C ILE A 104 -11.73 9.52 -0.13
N LYS A 105 -12.67 9.17 0.78
CA LYS A 105 -13.13 7.81 1.09
C LYS A 105 -12.04 6.88 1.65
N VAL A 106 -11.03 7.44 2.30
CA VAL A 106 -9.93 6.71 2.93
C VAL A 106 -10.13 6.69 4.44
N LYS A 107 -9.93 5.53 5.07
CA LYS A 107 -10.15 5.33 6.50
C LYS A 107 -8.84 5.09 7.22
N VAL A 108 -8.71 5.64 8.42
CA VAL A 108 -7.55 5.40 9.29
C VAL A 108 -7.93 4.38 10.35
N PHE A 109 -7.19 3.27 10.40
CA PHE A 109 -7.36 2.24 11.41
C PHE A 109 -6.22 2.35 12.41
N LYS A 110 -6.55 2.59 13.68
CA LYS A 110 -5.59 2.62 14.79
C LYS A 110 -5.51 1.20 15.40
N SER A 111 -4.32 0.62 15.40
CA SER A 111 -3.99 -0.54 16.25
C SER A 111 -3.19 -0.06 17.46
N THR A 112 -2.93 -0.95 18.42
CA THR A 112 -2.13 -0.62 19.61
C THR A 112 -0.69 -0.20 19.30
N ARG A 113 -0.15 -0.54 18.11
CA ARG A 113 1.25 -0.26 17.72
C ARG A 113 1.43 0.42 16.37
N SER A 114 0.39 0.49 15.54
CA SER A 114 0.49 1.04 14.18
C SER A 114 -0.79 1.76 13.76
N LYS A 115 -0.67 2.67 12.78
CA LYS A 115 -1.83 3.17 12.06
C LYS A 115 -1.77 2.63 10.64
N SER A 116 -2.90 2.14 10.13
CA SER A 116 -3.04 1.77 8.73
C SER A 116 -3.99 2.74 8.06
N ILE A 117 -3.56 3.35 6.96
CA ILE A 117 -4.43 4.11 6.07
C ILE A 117 -4.99 3.12 5.06
N LYS A 118 -6.31 2.91 5.04
CA LYS A 118 -6.94 1.87 4.22
C LYS A 118 -8.02 2.42 3.31
N PHE A 119 -8.17 1.79 2.15
CA PHE A 119 -9.24 2.09 1.20
C PHE A 119 -9.67 0.83 0.44
N TRP A 120 -10.84 0.92 -0.20
CA TRP A 120 -11.45 -0.14 -0.99
C TRP A 120 -11.66 0.39 -2.41
N PRO A 121 -10.81 0.02 -3.37
CA PRO A 121 -10.94 0.45 -4.75
C PRO A 121 -12.25 -0.06 -5.37
N GLU A 122 -12.77 0.71 -6.32
CA GLU A 122 -14.01 0.37 -7.00
C GLU A 122 -13.82 -0.78 -8.00
N SER A 123 -12.63 -0.88 -8.61
CA SER A 123 -12.25 -1.89 -9.59
C SER A 123 -10.84 -2.45 -9.34
N ALA A 124 -10.59 -3.69 -9.78
CA ALA A 124 -9.27 -4.32 -9.78
C ALA A 124 -8.40 -3.78 -10.93
N ASP A 125 -8.04 -2.50 -10.84
CA ASP A 125 -7.20 -1.80 -11.81
C ASP A 125 -6.01 -1.20 -11.06
N LEU A 126 -4.80 -1.69 -11.39
CA LEU A 126 -3.59 -1.31 -10.67
C LEU A 126 -3.28 0.19 -10.79
N LYS A 127 -3.57 0.79 -11.95
CA LYS A 127 -3.36 2.23 -12.15
C LYS A 127 -4.31 3.02 -11.27
N LYS A 128 -5.61 2.70 -11.26
CA LYS A 128 -6.58 3.39 -10.39
C LYS A 128 -6.27 3.23 -8.90
N ILE A 129 -5.75 2.06 -8.52
CA ILE A 129 -5.27 1.83 -7.15
C ILE A 129 -4.07 2.73 -6.84
N SER A 130 -3.11 2.81 -7.76
CA SER A 130 -1.92 3.67 -7.64
C SER A 130 -2.30 5.15 -7.57
N ASP A 131 -3.18 5.62 -8.46
CA ASP A 131 -3.71 7.00 -8.45
C ASP A 131 -4.34 7.32 -7.08
N LYS A 132 -4.98 6.33 -6.43
CA LYS A 132 -5.54 6.52 -5.08
C LYS A 132 -4.48 6.63 -3.98
N TYR A 133 -3.36 5.93 -4.12
CA TYR A 133 -2.21 6.13 -3.23
C TYR A 133 -1.59 7.51 -3.41
N GLU A 134 -1.54 8.03 -4.64
CA GLU A 134 -1.09 9.40 -4.91
C GLU A 134 -1.95 10.43 -4.16
N GLU A 135 -3.28 10.34 -4.27
CA GLU A 135 -4.20 11.22 -3.51
C GLU A 135 -3.96 11.14 -1.99
N ILE A 136 -3.70 9.94 -1.46
CA ILE A 136 -3.39 9.75 -0.04
C ILE A 136 -2.08 10.47 0.32
N VAL A 137 -1.04 10.30 -0.49
CA VAL A 137 0.28 10.90 -0.27
C VAL A 137 0.19 12.42 -0.31
N GLU A 138 -0.60 13.00 -1.22
CA GLU A 138 -0.84 14.45 -1.29
C GLU A 138 -1.52 15.02 -0.04
N VAL A 139 -2.43 14.25 0.57
CA VAL A 139 -3.10 14.66 1.82
C VAL A 139 -2.13 14.68 3.01
N LEU A 140 -1.15 13.78 3.03
CA LEU A 140 -0.19 13.68 4.12
C LEU A 140 0.78 14.88 4.13
N PRO A 141 0.88 15.63 5.26
CA PRO A 141 1.78 16.77 5.36
C PRO A 141 3.25 16.35 5.38
N ASN A 142 4.15 17.30 5.10
CA ASN A 142 5.57 17.11 5.36
C ASN A 142 5.83 17.13 6.89
N ARG A 143 6.73 16.27 7.37
CA ARG A 143 7.16 16.18 8.78
C ARG A 143 8.65 16.39 8.98
N ASN A 144 9.42 16.38 7.90
CA ASN A 144 10.83 16.76 7.91
C ASN A 144 10.97 18.28 7.82
#